data_AF-A0A2S6WQU6-F1
#
_entry.id   AF-A0A2S6WQU6-F1
#
_cell.length_a   1.000
_cell.length_b   1.000
_cell.length_c   1.000
_cell.angle_alpha   90.00
_cell.angle_beta   90.00
_cell.angle_gamma   90.00
#
_symmetry.space_group_name_H-M   'P 1'
#
loop_
_entity.id
_entity.type
_entity.pdbx_description
1 polymer ?
#
loop_
_entity_poly.entity_id
_entity_poly.type
_entity_poly.pdbx_seq_one_letter_code
_entity_poly.pdbx_strand_id
1 'polypeptide(L)'
;QAASAAAVLLAAGTPGKRMALPNARVLIHQPYSETGRGQVSDLEIAANEILRMRSQLEEMLAKHSTTPVEKIREDIERDKILTAEDALSYGLIDQIITTRKMDNSSLR
;
A
#
# COMPACT_ATOMS: atom_id res chain seq x y z
N GLN A 1 -8.12 -8.57 -1.27
CA GLN A 1 -7.13 -7.65 -1.87
C GLN A 1 -6.93 -6.45 -0.96
N ALA A 2 -5.79 -5.77 -1.05
CA ALA A 2 -5.57 -4.46 -0.46
C ALA A 2 -5.01 -3.53 -1.56
N ALA A 3 -5.81 -2.57 -2.02
CA ALA A 3 -5.46 -1.71 -3.15
C ALA A 3 -5.45 -0.23 -2.73
N SER A 4 -4.50 0.54 -3.28
CA SER A 4 -4.35 1.98 -3.01
C SER A 4 -4.21 2.26 -1.51
N ALA A 5 -5.05 3.13 -0.93
CA ALA A 5 -5.01 3.45 0.50
C ALA A 5 -5.05 2.21 1.41
N ALA A 6 -5.73 1.13 1.02
CA ALA A 6 -5.74 -0.10 1.80
C ALA A 6 -4.38 -0.81 1.83
N ALA A 7 -3.56 -0.67 0.78
CA ALA A 7 -2.18 -1.20 0.78
C ALA A 7 -1.29 -0.44 1.76
N VAL A 8 -1.47 0.88 1.87
CA VAL A 8 -0.77 1.70 2.88
C VAL A 8 -1.16 1.26 4.29
N LEU A 9 -2.47 1.09 4.55
CA LEU A 9 -2.96 0.63 5.86
C LEU A 9 -2.45 -0.78 6.21
N LEU A 10 -2.41 -1.68 5.22
CA LEU A 10 -1.84 -3.02 5.38
C LEU A 10 -0.35 -2.96 5.78
N ALA A 11 0.44 -2.17 5.05
CA ALA A 11 1.87 -2.01 5.31
C ALA A 11 2.14 -1.38 6.68
N ALA A 12 1.31 -0.42 7.11
CA ALA A 12 1.44 0.31 8.37
C ALA A 12 1.07 -0.51 9.63
N GLY A 13 0.61 -1.75 9.49
CA GLY A 13 0.39 -2.65 10.62
C GLY A 13 1.67 -2.90 11.43
N THR A 14 1.50 -3.39 12.67
CA THR A 14 2.64 -3.73 13.53
C THR A 14 3.59 -4.73 12.83
N PRO A 15 4.91 -4.48 12.80
CA PRO A 15 5.88 -5.41 12.22
C PRO A 15 5.73 -6.84 12.78
N GLY A 16 5.78 -7.83 11.89
CA GLY A 16 5.53 -9.24 12.20
C GLY A 16 4.06 -9.65 12.26
N LYS A 17 3.11 -8.71 12.20
CA LYS A 17 1.65 -8.98 12.29
C LYS A 17 0.87 -8.63 11.02
N ARG A 18 1.55 -8.27 9.93
CA ARG A 18 0.91 -7.93 8.65
C ARG A 18 0.74 -9.19 7.83
N MET A 19 -0.50 -9.55 7.52
CA MET A 19 -0.85 -10.89 7.03
C MET A 19 -1.70 -10.82 5.77
N ALA A 20 -1.48 -11.74 4.84
CA ALA A 20 -2.32 -11.93 3.67
C ALA A 20 -2.68 -13.42 3.47
N LEU A 21 -3.76 -13.68 2.72
CA LEU A 21 -4.08 -15.02 2.23
C LEU A 21 -3.30 -15.31 0.93
N PRO A 22 -3.08 -16.58 0.54
CA PRO A 22 -2.25 -16.92 -0.63
C PRO A 22 -2.73 -16.29 -1.93
N ASN A 23 -4.04 -16.22 -2.13
CA ASN A 23 -4.63 -15.64 -3.35
C ASN A 23 -4.96 -14.14 -3.21
N ALA A 24 -4.48 -13.48 -2.15
CA ALA A 24 -4.64 -12.05 -2.02
C ALA A 24 -3.70 -11.32 -2.98
N ARG A 25 -4.17 -10.20 -3.53
CA ARG A 25 -3.33 -9.24 -4.24
C ARG A 25 -3.21 -7.93 -3.46
N VAL A 26 -2.04 -7.31 -3.57
CA VAL A 26 -1.77 -5.95 -3.11
C VAL A 26 -1.52 -5.06 -4.32
N LEU A 27 -2.15 -3.89 -4.36
CA LEU A 27 -1.97 -2.93 -5.46
C LEU A 27 -1.52 -1.60 -4.88
N ILE A 28 -0.36 -1.12 -5.34
CA ILE A 28 0.14 0.23 -5.06
C ILE A 28 0.16 1.04 -6.36
N HIS A 29 -0.23 2.30 -6.26
CA HIS A 29 -0.24 3.28 -7.36
C HIS A 29 -0.19 4.68 -6.77
N GLN A 30 0.17 5.66 -7.58
CA GLN A 30 0.13 7.06 -7.18
C GLN A 30 -1.32 7.50 -6.86
N PRO A 31 -1.50 8.49 -5.97
CA PRO A 31 -2.82 9.07 -5.77
C PRO A 31 -3.32 9.70 -7.07
N TYR A 32 -4.61 9.55 -7.31
CA TYR A 32 -5.29 10.20 -8.42
C TYR A 32 -6.37 11.14 -7.86
N SER A 33 -6.55 12.26 -8.54
CA SER A 33 -7.69 13.15 -8.34
C SER A 33 -8.33 13.36 -9.70
N GLU A 34 -9.65 13.43 -9.74
CA GLU A 34 -10.37 13.90 -10.91
C GLU A 34 -10.06 15.39 -11.10
N THR A 35 -9.06 15.70 -11.92
CA THR A 35 -8.81 17.07 -12.36
C THR A 35 -9.88 17.44 -13.39
N GLY A 36 -10.97 18.01 -12.89
CA GLY A 36 -12.03 18.60 -13.70
C GLY A 36 -11.58 19.87 -14.45
N ARG A 37 -12.51 20.50 -15.15
CA ARG A 37 -12.30 21.85 -15.72
C ARG A 37 -12.57 22.89 -14.63
N GLY A 38 -11.65 23.83 -14.42
CA GLY A 38 -11.75 24.86 -13.38
C GLY A 38 -10.88 26.08 -13.69
N GLN A 39 -10.88 27.07 -12.79
CA GLN A 39 -9.94 28.19 -12.92
C GLN A 39 -8.51 27.69 -12.77
N VAL A 40 -7.54 28.40 -13.38
CA VAL A 40 -6.13 28.03 -13.30
C VAL A 40 -5.66 27.91 -11.85
N SER A 41 -6.12 28.79 -10.96
CA SER A 41 -5.85 28.73 -9.52
C SER A 41 -6.36 27.46 -8.86
N ASP A 42 -7.56 26.99 -9.22
CA ASP A 42 -8.13 25.76 -8.67
C ASP A 42 -7.34 24.53 -9.12
N LEU A 43 -6.92 24.53 -10.40
CA LEU A 43 -6.07 23.49 -10.95
C LEU A 43 -4.70 23.45 -10.27
N GLU A 44 -4.11 24.61 -9.98
CA GLU A 44 -2.84 24.72 -9.26
C GLU A 44 -2.96 24.19 -7.82
N ILE A 45 -4.00 24.59 -7.09
CA ILE A 45 -4.26 24.09 -5.73
C ILE A 45 -4.43 22.57 -5.73
N ALA A 46 -5.22 22.03 -6.67
CA ALA A 46 -5.43 20.59 -6.79
C ALA A 46 -4.13 19.84 -7.13
N ALA A 47 -3.32 20.37 -8.05
CA ALA A 47 -2.03 19.77 -8.42
C ALA A 47 -1.07 19.74 -7.22
N ASN A 48 -0.96 20.84 -6.47
CA ASN A 48 -0.13 20.91 -5.28
C ASN A 48 -0.56 19.90 -4.20
N GLU A 49 -1.87 19.70 -4.02
CA GLU A 49 -2.39 18.72 -3.07
C GLU A 49 -2.09 17.27 -3.50
N ILE A 50 -2.20 16.95 -4.79
CA ILE A 50 -1.82 15.63 -5.32
C ILE A 50 -0.33 15.37 -5.10
N LEU A 51 0.52 16.35 -5.35
CA LEU A 51 1.97 16.23 -5.12
C LEU A 51 2.27 16.00 -3.63
N ARG A 52 1.61 16.75 -2.73
CA ARG A 52 1.74 16.57 -1.27
C ARG A 52 1.31 15.17 -0.83
N MET A 53 0.15 14.69 -1.29
CA MET A 53 -0.33 13.34 -1.00
C MET A 53 0.60 12.26 -1.54
N ARG A 54 1.15 12.46 -2.74
CA ARG A 54 2.07 11.53 -3.37
C ARG A 54 3.35 11.37 -2.54
N SER A 55 3.99 12.46 -2.15
CA SER A 55 5.18 12.42 -1.29
C SER A 55 4.90 11.72 0.04
N GLN A 56 3.76 12.00 0.67
CA GLN A 56 3.37 11.32 1.91
C GLN A 56 3.17 9.82 1.72
N LEU A 57 2.53 9.41 0.63
CA LEU A 57 2.33 7.99 0.31
C LEU A 57 3.66 7.26 0.07
N GLU A 58 4.57 7.88 -0.69
CA GLU A 58 5.93 7.37 -0.94
C GLU A 58 6.68 7.16 0.39
N GLU A 59 6.68 8.16 1.26
CA GLU A 59 7.34 8.10 2.57
C GLU A 59 6.71 7.05 3.50
N MET A 60 5.38 6.95 3.56
CA MET A 60 4.68 5.96 4.38
C MET A 60 4.99 4.54 3.93
N LEU A 61 4.91 4.26 2.62
CA LEU A 61 5.22 2.94 2.09
C LEU A 61 6.71 2.61 2.29
N ALA A 62 7.63 3.57 2.13
CA ALA A 62 9.06 3.36 2.37
C ALA A 62 9.34 3.04 3.84
N LYS A 63 8.77 3.83 4.76
CA LYS A 63 8.90 3.64 6.21
C LYS A 63 8.38 2.28 6.67
N HIS A 64 7.30 1.81 6.06
CA HIS A 64 6.60 0.60 6.46
C HIS A 64 6.91 -0.62 5.59
N SER A 65 7.87 -0.53 4.66
CA SER A 65 8.31 -1.67 3.87
C SER A 65 9.82 -1.84 3.94
N THR A 66 10.35 -2.85 3.25
CA THR A 66 11.79 -3.03 3.09
C THR A 66 12.30 -2.37 1.80
N THR A 67 11.43 -1.63 1.10
CA THR A 67 11.73 -1.06 -0.21
C THR A 67 12.08 0.43 -0.06
N PRO A 68 13.21 0.90 -0.64
CA PRO A 68 13.60 2.31 -0.57
C PRO A 68 12.62 3.22 -1.32
N VAL A 69 12.51 4.47 -0.88
CA VAL A 69 11.53 5.45 -1.38
C VAL A 69 11.69 5.71 -2.88
N GLU A 70 12.90 5.67 -3.41
CA GLU A 70 13.20 5.85 -4.84
C GLU A 70 12.57 4.74 -5.68
N LYS A 71 12.68 3.49 -5.23
CA LYS A 71 12.07 2.35 -5.91
C LYS A 71 10.55 2.38 -5.81
N ILE A 72 10.01 2.81 -4.66
CA ILE A 72 8.56 3.00 -4.51
C ILE A 72 8.06 4.06 -5.49
N ARG A 73 8.76 5.19 -5.60
CA ARG A 73 8.42 6.27 -6.53
C ARG A 73 8.32 5.78 -7.96
N GLU A 74 9.28 4.99 -8.42
CA GLU A 74 9.25 4.38 -9.76
C GLU A 74 8.08 3.39 -9.91
N ASP A 75 7.87 2.57 -8.89
CA ASP A 75 6.89 1.50 -8.90
C ASP A 75 5.43 1.97 -8.86
N ILE A 76 5.15 3.13 -8.25
CA ILE A 76 3.79 3.68 -8.16
C ILE A 76 3.38 4.54 -9.36
N GLU A 77 4.27 4.79 -10.32
CA GLU A 77 3.94 5.55 -11.53
C GLU A 77 2.77 4.94 -12.31
N ARG A 78 2.64 3.62 -12.24
CA ARG A 78 1.53 2.83 -12.78
C ARG A 78 1.01 1.88 -11.72
N ASP A 79 -0.11 1.24 -12.03
CA ASP A 79 -0.64 0.15 -11.20
C ASP A 79 0.40 -0.96 -11.07
N LYS A 80 0.97 -1.10 -9.88
CA LYS A 80 1.80 -2.24 -9.52
C LYS A 80 0.98 -3.24 -8.74
N ILE A 81 0.67 -4.35 -9.40
CA ILE A 81 -0.08 -5.47 -8.82
C ILE A 81 0.91 -6.51 -8.32
N LEU A 82 0.80 -6.85 -7.04
CA LEU A 82 1.66 -7.79 -6.34
C LEU A 82 0.83 -9.01 -5.93
N THR A 83 1.35 -10.21 -6.17
CA THR A 83 0.87 -11.43 -5.51
C THR A 83 1.14 -11.37 -4.01
N ALA A 84 0.65 -12.34 -3.24
CA ALA A 84 0.94 -12.40 -1.82
C ALA A 84 2.46 -12.58 -1.56
N GLU A 85 3.12 -13.40 -2.39
CA GLU A 85 4.57 -13.65 -2.37
C GLU A 85 5.38 -12.41 -2.76
N ASP A 86 4.93 -11.68 -3.78
CA ASP A 86 5.57 -10.42 -4.18
C ASP A 86 5.39 -9.37 -3.08
N ALA A 87 4.21 -9.26 -2.48
CA ALA A 87 3.95 -8.32 -1.39
C ALA A 87 4.78 -8.61 -0.14
N LEU A 88 5.03 -9.89 0.16
CA LEU A 88 5.95 -10.32 1.21
C LEU A 88 7.39 -9.89 0.88
N SER A 89 7.84 -10.18 -0.34
CA SER A 89 9.19 -9.82 -0.80
C SER A 89 9.41 -8.31 -0.90
N TYR A 90 8.35 -7.55 -1.20
CA TYR A 90 8.35 -6.09 -1.22
C TYR A 90 8.35 -5.48 0.20
N GLY A 91 8.03 -6.29 1.21
CA GLY A 91 7.96 -5.88 2.62
C GLY A 91 6.65 -5.22 3.04
N LEU A 92 5.58 -5.34 2.23
CA LEU A 92 4.25 -4.79 2.57
C LEU A 92 3.47 -5.67 3.55
N ILE A 93 3.83 -6.96 3.62
CA ILE A 93 3.31 -7.91 4.61
C ILE A 93 4.47 -8.71 5.22
N ASP A 94 4.19 -9.40 6.32
CA ASP A 94 5.17 -10.24 7.01
C ASP A 94 4.89 -11.74 6.82
N GLN A 95 3.63 -12.12 6.58
CA GLN A 95 3.23 -13.53 6.56
C GLN A 95 2.09 -13.81 5.56
N ILE A 96 2.18 -14.96 4.91
CA ILE A 96 1.09 -15.55 4.13
C ILE A 96 0.47 -16.68 4.96
N ILE A 97 -0.82 -16.58 5.28
CA ILE A 97 -1.52 -17.58 6.10
C ILE A 97 -2.44 -18.48 5.27
N THR A 98 -2.22 -19.78 5.38
CA THR A 98 -2.99 -20.82 4.68
C THR A 98 -4.08 -21.45 5.55
N THR A 99 -3.94 -21.37 6.87
CA THR A 99 -4.89 -21.94 7.84
C THR A 99 -5.10 -20.99 9.01
N ARG A 100 -6.30 -20.95 9.59
CA ARG A 100 -6.47 -20.35 10.92
C ARG A 100 -5.72 -21.22 11.92
N LYS A 101 -4.77 -20.64 12.67
CA LYS A 101 -4.32 -21.26 13.92
C LYS A 101 -5.55 -21.35 14.82
N MET A 102 -6.12 -22.54 14.96
CA MET A 102 -7.15 -22.78 15.98
C MET A 102 -6.44 -22.79 17.33
N ASP A 103 -6.75 -21.81 18.17
CA ASP A 103 -6.34 -21.85 19.55
C ASP A 103 -7.27 -22.80 20.31
N ASN A 104 -6.85 -24.06 20.42
CA ASN A 104 -7.58 -25.11 21.16
C ASN A 104 -7.61 -24.87 22.68
N SER A 105 -7.06 -23.77 23.19
CA SER A 105 -7.15 -23.40 24.61
C SER A 105 -8.58 -23.04 25.05
N SER A 106 -9.46 -22.72 24.11
CA SER A 106 -10.86 -22.34 24.35
C SER A 106 -11.86 -23.50 24.29
N LEU A 107 -11.38 -24.73 24.03
CA LEU A 107 -12.18 -25.97 23.93
C LEU A 107 -12.12 -26.84 25.20
N ARG A 108 -11.79 -26.26 26.37
CA ARG A 108 -11.75 -26.98 27.65
C ARG A 108 -12.79 -26.46 28.63
#